data_AF-A0A935WMF0-F1
#
_entry.id   AF-A0A935WMF0-F1
#
_cell.length_a   1.000
_cell.length_b   1.000
_cell.length_c   1.000
_cell.angle_alpha   90.00
_cell.angle_beta   90.00
_cell.angle_gamma   90.00
#
_symmetry.space_group_name_H-M   'P 1'
#
loop_
_entity.id
_entity.type
_entity.pdbx_description
1 polymer ?
#
loop_
_entity_poly.entity_id
_entity_poly.type
_entity_poly.pdbx_seq_one_letter_code
_entity_poly.pdbx_strand_id
1 'polypeptide(L)' 'MTKGEAEKAIRQLCHQWRRAEGFSHTAANDLNFSAFYDWLARNHGAQLEFKTTTDVRYNVQMWFDREFRRL' A
#
# COMPACT_ATOMS: atom_id res chain seq x y z
N MET A 1 2.92 -14.35 7.71
CA MET A 1 1.71 -13.63 7.27
C MET A 1 1.25 -14.17 5.91
N THR A 2 -0.05 -14.36 5.73
CA THR A 2 -0.63 -14.78 4.45
C THR A 2 -0.84 -13.57 3.52
N LYS A 3 -0.95 -13.83 2.21
CA LYS A 3 -1.24 -12.78 1.21
C LYS A 3 -2.55 -12.04 1.50
N GLY A 4 -3.59 -12.74 1.98
CA GLY A 4 -4.89 -12.12 2.29
C GLY A 4 -4.84 -11.21 3.52
N GLU A 5 -4.11 -11.59 4.55
CA GLU A 5 -3.88 -10.73 5.73
C GLU A 5 -3.08 -9.49 5.35
N ALA A 6 -2.03 -9.68 4.53
CA ALA A 6 -1.21 -8.58 4.02
C ALA A 6 -2.04 -7.60 3.18
N GLU A 7 -2.89 -8.10 2.28
CA GLU A 7 -3.79 -7.26 1.48
C GLU A 7 -4.70 -6.41 2.36
N LYS A 8 -5.38 -7.03 3.33
CA LYS A 8 -6.29 -6.33 4.24
C LYS A 8 -5.55 -5.25 5.04
N ALA A 9 -4.36 -5.57 5.55
CA ALA A 9 -3.53 -4.62 6.28
C ALA A 9 -3.09 -3.45 5.39
N ILE A 10 -2.58 -3.74 4.19
CA ILE A 10 -2.06 -2.73 3.26
C ILE A 10 -3.15 -1.77 2.80
N ARG A 11 -4.37 -2.25 2.55
CA ARG A 11 -5.52 -1.38 2.23
C ARG A 11 -5.82 -0.39 3.35
N GLN A 12 -5.79 -0.84 4.60
CA GLN A 12 -5.94 0.06 5.76
C GLN A 12 -4.78 1.07 5.83
N LEU A 13 -3.55 0.60 5.60
CA LEU A 13 -2.34 1.42 5.62
C LEU A 13 -2.32 2.49 4.52
N CYS A 14 -2.99 2.29 3.38
CA CYS A 14 -3.15 3.32 2.35
C CYS A 14 -3.83 4.58 2.90
N HIS A 15 -4.91 4.41 3.68
CA HIS A 15 -5.63 5.52 4.30
C HIS A 15 -4.87 6.12 5.48
N GLN A 16 -4.19 5.29 6.26
CA GLN A 16 -3.34 5.76 7.35
C GLN A 16 -2.18 6.61 6.83
N TRP A 17 -1.51 6.16 5.78
CA TRP A 17 -0.44 6.89 5.11
C TRP A 17 -0.91 8.27 4.63
N ARG A 18 -2.09 8.34 4.00
CA ARG A 18 -2.67 9.63 3.58
C ARG A 18 -2.87 10.60 4.74
N ARG A 19 -3.28 10.10 5.90
CA ARG A 19 -3.43 10.93 7.10
C ARG A 19 -2.09 11.34 7.69
N ALA A 20 -1.13 10.42 7.73
CA ALA A 20 0.19 10.64 8.31
C ALA A 20 1.00 11.68 7.52
N GLU A 21 0.95 11.61 6.18
CA GLU A 21 1.70 12.51 5.28
C GLU A 21 0.91 13.77 4.87
N GLY A 22 -0.32 13.95 5.37
CA GLY A 22 -1.14 15.12 5.04
C GLY A 22 -1.82 15.07 3.66
N PHE A 23 -1.82 13.93 2.98
CA PHE A 23 -2.51 13.69 1.70
C PHE A 23 -4.02 13.40 1.84
N SER A 24 -4.64 13.81 2.94
CA SER A 24 -6.08 13.65 3.18
C SER A 24 -6.93 14.30 2.08
N HIS A 25 -6.47 15.41 1.49
CA HIS A 25 -7.16 16.13 0.42
C HIS A 25 -6.59 15.91 -0.98
N THR A 26 -5.45 15.21 -1.10
CA THR A 26 -4.84 14.90 -2.39
C THR A 26 -5.74 13.98 -3.21
N ALA A 27 -5.93 14.29 -4.49
CA ALA A 27 -6.76 13.47 -5.34
C ALA A 27 -6.17 12.06 -5.43
N ALA A 28 -7.07 11.08 -5.56
CA ALA A 28 -6.68 9.69 -5.58
C ALA A 28 -5.72 9.38 -6.72
N ASN A 29 -5.60 10.17 -7.80
CA ASN A 29 -4.66 10.02 -8.93
C ASN A 29 -3.28 10.66 -8.71
N ASP A 30 -3.16 11.59 -7.77
CA ASP A 30 -1.91 12.32 -7.53
C ASP A 30 -1.01 11.65 -6.48
N LEU A 31 -1.54 10.64 -5.77
CA LEU A 31 -0.77 9.83 -4.82
C LEU A 31 0.34 9.04 -5.52
N ASN A 32 1.54 9.07 -4.96
CA ASN A 32 2.69 8.36 -5.52
C ASN A 32 2.85 7.00 -4.85
N PHE A 33 2.76 5.92 -5.63
CA PHE A 33 2.96 4.55 -5.14
C PHE A 33 4.36 4.33 -4.55
N SER A 34 5.42 4.86 -5.17
CA SER A 34 6.78 4.73 -4.64
C SER A 34 6.91 5.38 -3.27
N ALA A 35 6.31 6.56 -3.08
CA ALA A 35 6.32 7.23 -1.78
C ALA A 35 5.55 6.42 -0.71
N PHE A 36 4.40 5.86 -1.07
CA PHE A 36 3.67 4.95 -0.19
C PHE A 36 4.48 3.69 0.14
N TYR A 37 5.10 3.06 -0.86
CA TYR A 37 5.86 1.83 -0.68
C TYR A 37 7.09 2.04 0.21
N ASP A 38 7.79 3.17 0.04
CA ASP A 38 8.93 3.54 0.89
C ASP A 38 8.47 3.79 2.34
N TRP A 39 7.34 4.49 2.53
CA TRP A 39 6.76 4.69 3.85
C TRP A 39 6.34 3.36 4.50
N LEU A 40 5.73 2.46 3.72
CA LEU A 40 5.31 1.13 4.16
C LEU A 40 6.51 0.29 4.57
N ALA A 41 7.58 0.26 3.77
CA ALA A 41 8.80 -0.49 4.10
C ALA A 41 9.47 0.00 5.39
N ARG A 42 9.46 1.31 5.64
CA ARG A 42 10.07 1.91 6.85
C ARG A 42 9.24 1.69 8.12
N ASN A 43 7.92 1.83 8.03
CA ASN A 43 7.04 1.80 9.21
C ASN A 43 6.39 0.42 9.45
N HIS A 44 6.22 -0.36 8.39
CA HIS A 44 5.40 -1.57 8.35
C HIS A 44 6.07 -2.63 7.44
N GLY A 45 7.38 -2.82 7.57
CA GLY A 45 8.15 -3.76 6.74
C GLY A 45 7.67 -5.21 6.87
N ALA A 46 7.16 -5.61 8.04
CA ALA A 46 6.60 -6.93 8.26
C ALA A 46 5.43 -7.24 7.31
N GLN A 47 4.70 -6.22 6.88
CA GLN A 47 3.57 -6.32 5.95
C GLN A 47 4.02 -6.65 4.51
N LEU A 48 5.33 -6.60 4.23
CA LEU A 48 5.94 -6.97 2.95
C LEU A 48 6.50 -8.40 2.94
N GLU A 49 6.52 -9.10 4.07
CA GLU A 49 7.14 -10.44 4.20
C GLU A 49 6.16 -11.60 3.88
N PHE A 50 5.04 -11.33 3.20
CA PHE A 50 4.11 -12.40 2.83
C PHE A 50 4.66 -13.25 1.68
N LYS A 51 4.40 -14.55 1.74
CA LYS A 51 4.75 -15.47 0.66
C LYS A 51 3.86 -15.23 -0.54
N THR A 52 4.48 -15.04 -1.70
CA THR A 52 3.79 -14.91 -2.98
C THR A 52 4.67 -15.50 -4.09
N THR A 53 4.02 -16.09 -5.11
CA THR A 53 4.69 -16.59 -6.32
C THR A 53 5.02 -15.47 -7.31
N THR A 54 4.51 -14.27 -7.09
CA THR A 54 4.78 -13.05 -7.85
C THR A 54 5.57 -12.05 -7.02
N ASP A 55 6.01 -10.94 -7.60
CA ASP A 55 6.73 -9.90 -6.85
C ASP A 55 5.83 -9.27 -5.77
N VAL A 56 6.35 -9.14 -4.54
CA VAL A 56 5.67 -8.47 -3.42
C VAL A 56 5.26 -7.05 -3.81
N ARG A 57 6.19 -6.25 -4.34
CA ARG A 57 5.96 -4.87 -4.78
C ARG A 57 4.86 -4.81 -5.83
N TYR A 58 4.83 -5.74 -6.78
CA TYR A 58 3.76 -5.81 -7.79
C TYR A 58 2.39 -6.04 -7.14
N ASN A 59 2.28 -6.96 -6.18
CA ASN A 59 1.03 -7.18 -5.45
C ASN A 59 0.59 -5.94 -4.67
N VAL A 60 1.53 -5.29 -3.96
CA VAL A 60 1.24 -4.06 -3.21
C VAL A 60 0.79 -2.93 -4.13
N GLN A 61 1.43 -2.77 -5.30
CA GLN A 61 1.02 -1.78 -6.30
C GLN A 61 -0.40 -2.04 -6.81
N MET A 62 -0.71 -3.30 -7.17
CA MET A 62 -2.05 -3.69 -7.60
C MET A 62 -3.10 -3.39 -6.51
N TRP A 63 -2.79 -3.65 -5.25
CA TRP A 63 -3.70 -3.35 -4.13
C TRP A 63 -3.89 -1.86 -3.93
N PHE A 64 -2.82 -1.06 -4.02
CA PHE A 64 -2.86 0.39 -3.95
C PHE A 64 -3.75 0.98 -5.06
N ASP A 65 -3.54 0.56 -6.31
CA ASP A 65 -4.31 1.07 -7.45
C ASP A 65 -5.80 0.67 -7.35
N ARG A 66 -6.10 -0.55 -6.91
CA ARG A 66 -7.48 -0.99 -6.64
C ARG A 66 -8.14 -0.21 -5.52
N GLU A 67 -7.42 0.08 -4.44
CA GLU A 67 -7.95 0.85 -3.30
C GLU A 67 -8.32 2.28 -3.71
N PHE A 68 -7.50 2.88 -4.59
CA PHE A 68 -7.72 4.23 -5.11
C PHE A 68 -8.52 4.28 -6.41
N ARG A 69 -9.09 3.14 -6.86
CA ARG A 69 -9.88 3.01 -8.10
C ARG A 69 -9.19 3.61 -9.33
N ARG A 70 -7.88 3.40 -9.42
CA ARG A 70 -7.06 3.79 -10.58
C ARG A 70 -7.03 2.71 -11.67
N LEU A 71 -7.64 1.56 -11.40
CA LEU A 71 -7.66 0.33 -12.19
C LEU A 71 -9.03 -0.35 -12.09
#